data_AF-A0A3B9IJR2-F1
#
_entry.id   AF-A0A3B9IJR2-F1
#
_cell.length_a   1.000
_cell.length_b   1.000
_cell.length_c   1.000
_cell.angle_alpha   90.00
_cell.angle_beta   90.00
_cell.angle_gamma   90.00
#
_symmetry.space_group_name_H-M   'P 1'
#
loop_
_entity.id
_entity.type
_entity.pdbx_description
1 polymer ?
#
loop_
_entity_poly.entity_id
_entity_poly.type
_entity_poly.pdbx_seq_one_letter_code
_entity_poly.pdbx_strand_id
1 'polypeptide(L)' 'MVIRGTRIPVHDVAAAVAAGRSLEQILETWPSLDARTVGLATLYAEANPLRGRPRMSGALPEGSTIITDRRIARRRTAG' A
#
# COMPACT_ATOMS: atom_id res chain seq x y z
N MET A 1 7.56 -1.46 1.32
CA MET A 1 8.89 -1.13 1.87
C MET A 1 8.72 -0.32 3.16
N VAL A 2 9.66 -0.42 4.10
CA VAL A 2 9.66 0.34 5.37
C VAL A 2 10.81 1.34 5.41
N ILE A 3 10.61 2.48 6.08
CA ILE A 3 11.65 3.50 6.26
C ILE A 3 12.69 2.97 7.26
N ARG A 4 13.97 3.04 6.89
CA ARG A 4 15.09 2.54 7.71
C ARG A 4 15.04 3.13 9.12
N GLY A 5 15.24 2.28 10.13
CA GLY A 5 15.23 2.71 11.55
C GLY A 5 13.82 2.91 12.11
N THR A 6 12.77 2.64 11.32
CA THR A 6 11.39 2.74 11.75
C THR A 6 10.59 1.51 11.32
N ARG A 7 9.38 1.38 11.85
CA ARG A 7 8.36 0.43 11.33
C ARG A 7 7.34 1.13 10.43
N ILE A 8 7.66 2.34 9.94
CA ILE A 8 6.72 3.17 9.17
C ILE A 8 6.81 2.75 7.70
N PRO A 9 5.68 2.37 7.07
CA PRO A 9 5.66 2.02 5.65
C PRO A 9 5.86 3.25 4.76
N VAL A 10 6.69 3.11 3.72
CA VAL A 10 6.95 4.18 2.75
C VAL A 10 5.66 4.65 2.06
N HIS A 11 4.78 3.71 1.73
CA HIS A 11 3.54 4.02 1.02
C HIS A 11 2.49 4.70 1.91
N ASP A 12 2.54 4.52 3.23
CA ASP A 12 1.62 5.20 4.15
C ASP A 12 1.97 6.69 4.24
N VAL A 13 3.27 7.00 4.30
CA VAL A 13 3.77 8.38 4.26
C VAL A 13 3.41 9.03 2.92
N ALA A 14 3.67 8.35 1.80
CA ALA A 14 3.31 8.86 0.48
C ALA A 14 1.79 9.05 0.32
N ALA A 15 0.97 8.15 0.89
CA ALA A 15 -0.49 8.30 0.90
C ALA A 15 -0.94 9.51 1.73
N ALA A 16 -0.27 9.82 2.83
CA ALA A 16 -0.57 11.01 3.63
C ALA A 16 -0.26 12.31 2.86
N VAL A 17 0.86 12.34 2.12
CA VAL A 17 1.20 13.46 1.23
C VAL A 17 0.18 13.59 0.10
N ALA A 18 -0.17 12.48 -0.56
CA ALA A 18 -1.16 12.46 -1.64
C ALA A 18 -2.57 12.85 -1.17
N ALA A 19 -2.89 12.61 0.10
CA ALA A 19 -4.12 13.08 0.74
C ALA A 19 -4.10 14.58 1.09
N GLY A 20 -3.03 15.31 0.78
CA GLY A 20 -2.90 16.75 0.98
C GLY A 20 -2.57 17.18 2.40
N ARG A 21 -2.06 16.28 3.26
CA ARG A 21 -1.60 16.67 4.60
C ARG A 21 -0.37 17.55 4.51
N SER A 22 -0.29 18.56 5.37
CA SER A 22 0.90 19.40 5.45
C SER A 22 2.09 18.63 6.02
N LEU A 23 3.29 19.13 5.75
CA LEU A 23 4.50 18.50 6.27
C LEU A 23 4.51 18.46 7.80
N GLU A 24 4.04 19.52 8.47
CA GLU A 24 3.98 19.56 9.93
C GLU A 24 3.07 18.46 10.49
N GLN A 25 1.88 18.25 9.89
CA GLN A 25 0.94 17.21 10.31
C GLN A 25 1.49 15.80 10.14
N ILE A 26 2.26 15.58 9.07
CA ILE A 26 2.93 14.30 8.80
C ILE A 26 4.00 14.04 9.87
N LEU A 27 4.80 15.05 10.22
CA LEU A 27 5.85 14.95 11.23
C LEU A 27 5.28 14.83 12.66
N GLU A 28 4.13 15.45 12.93
CA GLU A 28 3.40 15.25 14.19
C GLU A 28 2.91 13.80 14.34
N THR A 29 2.43 13.21 13.25
CA THR A 29 2.01 11.80 13.22
C THR A 29 3.20 10.85 13.36
N TRP A 30 4.34 11.19 12.75
CA TRP A 30 5.56 10.38 12.78
C TRP A 30 6.79 11.21 13.18
N PRO A 31 7.00 11.42 14.50
CA PRO A 31 8.06 12.30 15.00
C PRO A 31 9.49 11.80 14.73
N SER A 32 9.63 10.53 14.34
CA SER A 32 10.93 9.94 13.98
C SER A 32 11.35 10.21 12.54
N LEU A 33 10.50 10.86 11.74
CA LEU A 33 10.79 11.23 10.37
C LEU A 33 11.31 12.67 10.28
N ASP A 34 11.97 12.96 9.16
CA ASP A 34 12.36 14.30 8.76
C ASP A 34 11.77 14.65 7.39
N ALA A 35 11.80 15.94 7.05
CA ALA A 35 11.26 16.45 5.79
C ALA A 35 11.87 15.77 4.56
N ARG A 36 13.18 15.47 4.62
CA ARG A 36 13.89 14.79 3.55
C ARG A 36 13.36 13.37 3.35
N THR A 37 13.13 12.61 4.42
CA THR A 37 12.58 11.26 4.33
C THR A 37 11.17 11.26 3.78
N VAL A 38 10.34 12.24 4.13
CA VAL A 38 8.98 12.39 3.55
C VAL A 38 9.07 12.58 2.03
N GLY A 39 9.94 13.48 1.55
CA GLY A 39 10.15 13.69 0.11
C GLY A 39 10.67 12.44 -0.61
N LEU A 40 11.65 11.73 -0.01
CA LEU A 40 12.16 10.48 -0.56
C LEU A 40 11.10 9.37 -0.59
N ALA A 41 10.22 9.32 0.41
CA ALA A 41 9.14 8.34 0.46
C ALA A 41 8.14 8.55 -0.69
N THR A 42 7.79 9.81 -0.97
CA THR A 42 6.93 10.17 -2.12
C THR A 42 7.59 9.78 -3.45
N LEU A 43 8.84 10.19 -3.68
CA LEU A 43 9.57 9.85 -4.90
C LEU A 43 9.70 8.33 -5.10
N TYR A 44 10.00 7.60 -4.02
CA TYR A 44 10.07 6.14 -4.07
C TYR A 44 8.72 5.52 -4.45
N ALA A 45 7.63 5.99 -3.86
CA ALA A 45 6.29 5.45 -4.10
C ALA A 45 5.80 5.71 -5.53
N GLU A 46 6.15 6.85 -6.12
CA GLU A 46 5.89 7.16 -7.53
C GLU A 46 6.68 6.23 -8.47
N ALA A 47 7.97 6.03 -8.19
CA ALA A 47 8.82 5.15 -8.98
C ALA A 47 8.47 3.66 -8.81
N ASN A 48 7.92 3.29 -7.66
CA ASN A 48 7.60 1.91 -7.29
C ASN A 48 6.15 1.82 -6.80
N PRO A 49 5.16 1.99 -7.68
CA PRO A 49 3.76 1.95 -7.29
C PRO A 49 3.42 0.59 -6.69
N LEU A 50 2.60 0.59 -5.62
CA LEU A 50 2.13 -0.65 -5.01
C LEU A 50 1.44 -1.50 -6.07
N ARG A 51 1.80 -2.78 -6.11
CA ARG A 51 1.04 -3.76 -6.90
C ARG A 51 -0.39 -3.72 -6.38
N GLY A 52 -1.30 -3.22 -7.21
CA GLY A 52 -2.72 -3.18 -6.88
C GLY A 52 -3.25 -4.57 -6.54
N ARG A 53 -4.45 -4.63 -5.96
CA ARG A 53 -5.16 -5.90 -5.78
C ARG A 53 -5.14 -6.65 -7.12
N PRO A 54 -4.82 -7.96 -7.14
CA PRO A 54 -4.91 -8.76 -8.36
C PRO A 54 -6.22 -8.43 -9.06
N ARG A 55 -6.11 -8.05 -10.34
CA ARG A 55 -7.29 -7.81 -11.18
C ARG A 55 -8.18 -9.04 -11.02
N MET A 56 -9.46 -8.83 -10.71
CA MET A 56 -10.42 -9.93 -10.83
C MET A 56 -10.17 -10.54 -12.20
N SER A 57 -10.00 -11.86 -12.26
CA SER A 57 -9.97 -12.56 -13.54
C SER A 57 -11.14 -12.00 -14.35
N GLY A 58 -10.84 -11.49 -15.56
CA GLY A 58 -11.85 -10.85 -16.40
C GLY A 58 -13.07 -11.76 -16.59
N ALA A 59 -14.15 -11.20 -17.14
CA ALA A 59 -15.34 -11.98 -17.47
C ALA A 59 -14.93 -13.31 -18.12
N LEU A 60 -15.45 -14.40 -17.57
CA LEU A 60 -15.23 -15.73 -18.14
C LEU A 60 -15.69 -15.69 -19.62
N PRO A 61 -14.97 -16.34 -20.56
CA PRO A 61 -15.39 -16.40 -21.96
C PRO A 61 -16.86 -16.83 -22.12
N GLU A 62 -17.54 -16.37 -23.16
CA GLU A 62 -18.90 -16.82 -23.45
C GLU A 62 -18.95 -18.36 -23.56
N GLY A 63 -19.94 -18.98 -22.89
CA GLY A 63 -20.05 -20.44 -22.80
C GLY A 63 -19.30 -21.08 -21.62
N SER A 64 -18.66 -20.30 -20.76
CA SER A 64 -18.04 -20.82 -19.53
C SER A 64 -19.10 -21.22 -18.50
N THR A 65 -19.01 -22.45 -17.98
CA THR A 65 -19.79 -22.91 -16.82
C THR A 65 -18.89 -22.96 -15.58
N ILE A 66 -19.37 -22.39 -14.47
CA ILE A 66 -18.71 -22.54 -13.17
C ILE A 66 -18.90 -23.98 -12.70
N ILE A 67 -17.84 -24.78 -12.69
CA ILE A 67 -17.85 -26.18 -12.20
C ILE A 67 -17.87 -26.21 -10.67
N THR A 68 -17.18 -25.28 -10.01
CA THR A 68 -17.11 -25.19 -8.55
C THR A 68 -16.78 -23.76 -8.14
N ASP A 69 -17.57 -23.20 -7.23
CA ASP A 69 -17.21 -21.98 -6.49
C ASP A 69 -16.83 -22.38 -5.05
N ARG A 70 -15.70 -21.86 -4.57
CA ARG A 70 -15.30 -22.04 -3.17
C ARG A 70 -14.68 -20.77 -2.64
N ARG A 71 -15.21 -20.30 -1.51
CA ARG A 71 -14.54 -19.30 -0.68
C ARG A 71 -13.39 -19.96 0.07
N ILE A 72 -12.17 -19.57 -0.26
CA ILE A 72 -10.99 -19.94 0.54
C ILE A 72 -10.94 -18.97 1.72
N ALA A 73 -11.12 -19.49 2.94
CA ALA A 73 -10.90 -18.72 4.14
C ALA A 73 -9.44 -18.22 4.15
N ARG A 74 -9.25 -16.91 4.32
CA ARG A 74 -7.91 -16.33 4.38
C ARG A 74 -7.18 -16.98 5.56
N ARG A 75 -6.08 -17.70 5.29
CA ARG A 75 -5.26 -18.32 6.33
C ARG A 75 -4.79 -17.20 7.26
N ARG A 76 -5.24 -17.23 8.52
CA ARG A 76 -4.69 -16.37 9.57
C ARG A 76 -3.27 -16.85 9.84
N THR A 77 -2.27 -16.01 9.60
CA THR A 77 -0.94 -16.21 10.18
C THR A 77 -1.09 -15.94 11.67
N ALA A 78 -0.80 -16.94 12.50
CA ALA A 78 -0.59 -16.74 13.93
C ALA A 78 0.87 -16.28 14.12
N GLY A 79 1.07 -15.21 14.89
CA GLY A 79 2.40 -14.67 15.22
C GLY A 79 2.61 -13.26 14.70
#